data_AF-A0A2K1G0Z8-F1
#
_entry.id   AF-A0A2K1G0Z8-F1
#
_cell.length_a   1.000
_cell.length_b   1.000
_cell.length_c   1.000
_cell.angle_alpha   90.00
_cell.angle_beta   90.00
_cell.angle_gamma   90.00
#
_symmetry.space_group_name_H-M   'P 1'
#
loop_
_entity.id
_entity.type
_entity.pdbx_description
1 polymer ?
#
loop_
_entity_poly.entity_id
_entity_poly.type
_entity_poly.pdbx_seq_one_letter_code
_entity_poly.pdbx_strand_id
1 'polypeptide(L)'
;MATDPNSTDPNFWPDYLEQHRDPANRALHVAGTLSAAALLGVGLARRDWRALVAAPLVGYGAAWLGHFLVERNRPKTLDAPLASLAADIRMAGLALTGQLAREYRRYGIPDRPGLVIRRRPPSAPAPALERVSPENDRGY
;
A
#
# COMPACT_ATOMS: atom_id res chain seq x y z
N MET A 1 -12.10 -8.03 25.16
CA MET A 1 -12.94 -8.76 24.19
C MET A 1 -11.99 -9.63 23.39
N ALA A 2 -11.92 -10.92 23.68
CA ALA A 2 -10.98 -11.84 23.05
C ALA A 2 -11.53 -12.22 21.66
N THR A 3 -10.75 -11.98 20.60
CA THR A 3 -11.10 -12.32 19.22
C THR A 3 -10.94 -13.83 19.02
N ASP A 4 -11.99 -14.48 18.53
CA ASP A 4 -11.97 -15.91 18.19
C ASP A 4 -10.94 -16.15 17.07
N PRO A 5 -9.95 -17.05 17.24
CA PRO A 5 -8.90 -17.30 16.23
C PRO A 5 -9.43 -17.96 14.95
N ASN A 6 -10.73 -18.30 14.91
CA ASN A 6 -11.41 -18.94 13.79
C ASN A 6 -12.61 -18.12 13.26
N SER A 7 -12.91 -16.96 13.86
CA SER A 7 -14.00 -16.10 13.38
C SER A 7 -13.51 -15.30 12.17
N THR A 8 -14.10 -15.58 11.01
CA THR A 8 -13.95 -14.72 9.82
C THR A 8 -14.73 -13.43 10.10
N ASP A 9 -14.13 -12.50 10.84
CA ASP A 9 -14.74 -11.19 11.07
C ASP A 9 -15.01 -10.55 9.70
N PRO A 10 -16.28 -10.30 9.34
CA PRO A 10 -16.62 -9.70 8.05
C PRO A 10 -15.98 -8.32 7.86
N ASN A 11 -15.58 -7.65 8.95
CA ASN A 11 -14.91 -6.36 8.93
C ASN A 11 -13.39 -6.47 8.69
N PHE A 12 -12.81 -7.68 8.82
CA PHE A 12 -11.37 -7.86 8.66
C PHE A 12 -10.89 -7.44 7.26
N TRP A 13 -11.63 -7.83 6.21
CA TRP A 13 -11.24 -7.52 4.83
C TRP A 13 -11.31 -6.01 4.50
N PRO A 14 -12.40 -5.28 4.81
CA PRO A 14 -12.41 -3.83 4.73
C PRO A 14 -11.28 -3.15 5.51
N ASP A 15 -11.05 -3.53 6.77
CA ASP A 15 -9.97 -3.00 7.60
C ASP A 15 -8.59 -3.27 7.00
N TYR A 16 -8.41 -4.43 6.40
CA TYR A 16 -7.20 -4.84 5.72
C TYR A 16 -6.96 -3.99 4.47
N LEU A 17 -7.98 -3.79 3.62
CA LEU A 17 -7.87 -2.93 2.44
C LEU A 17 -7.56 -1.47 2.80
N GLU A 18 -8.16 -0.95 3.87
CA GLU A 18 -7.90 0.40 4.37
C GLU A 18 -6.44 0.60 4.77
N GLN A 19 -5.82 -0.43 5.36
CA GLN A 19 -4.40 -0.44 5.70
C GLN A 19 -3.49 -0.53 4.48
N HIS A 20 -3.96 -1.07 3.35
CA HIS A 20 -3.16 -1.25 2.14
C HIS A 20 -3.60 -0.31 1.00
N ARG A 21 -4.15 0.86 1.34
CA ARG A 21 -4.61 1.82 0.33
C ARG A 21 -3.50 2.56 -0.42
N ASP A 22 -2.23 2.42 -0.02
CA ASP A 22 -1.08 2.91 -0.78
C ASP A 22 -0.70 1.93 -1.91
N PRO A 23 -0.69 2.34 -3.19
CA PRO A 23 -0.32 1.48 -4.31
C PRO A 23 1.07 0.85 -4.20
N ALA A 24 2.05 1.55 -3.64
CA ALA A 24 3.40 1.02 -3.46
C ALA A 24 3.42 -0.07 -2.39
N ASN A 25 2.69 0.11 -1.29
CA ASN A 25 2.54 -0.93 -0.27
C ASN A 25 1.87 -2.19 -0.85
N ARG A 26 0.78 -2.02 -1.61
CA ARG A 26 0.15 -3.15 -2.31
C ARG A 26 1.09 -3.88 -3.24
N ALA A 27 1.86 -3.13 -4.03
CA ALA A 27 2.79 -3.74 -4.98
C ALA A 27 3.84 -4.61 -4.26
N LEU A 28 4.36 -4.13 -3.12
CA LEU A 28 5.30 -4.90 -2.29
C LEU A 28 4.66 -6.18 -1.73
N HIS A 29 3.43 -6.08 -1.19
CA HIS A 29 2.71 -7.24 -0.67
C HIS A 29 2.40 -8.29 -1.75
N VAL A 30 1.92 -7.85 -2.92
CA VAL A 30 1.65 -8.74 -4.05
C VAL A 30 2.95 -9.40 -4.53
N ALA A 31 4.02 -8.62 -4.74
CA ALA A 31 5.31 -9.16 -5.18
C ALA A 31 5.89 -10.17 -4.17
N GLY A 32 5.83 -9.85 -2.87
CA GLY A 32 6.27 -10.73 -1.78
C GLY A 32 5.49 -12.04 -1.74
N THR A 33 4.16 -11.95 -1.81
CA THR A 33 3.25 -13.12 -1.80
C THR A 33 3.52 -14.04 -2.99
N LEU A 34 3.63 -13.48 -4.20
CA LEU A 34 3.91 -14.27 -5.40
C LEU A 34 5.30 -14.90 -5.38
N SER A 35 6.31 -14.18 -4.87
CA SER A 35 7.67 -14.70 -4.73
C SER A 35 7.73 -15.84 -3.72
N ALA A 36 7.05 -15.72 -2.58
CA ALA A 36 6.94 -16.78 -1.59
C ALA A 36 6.23 -18.01 -2.16
N ALA A 37 5.12 -17.83 -2.89
CA ALA A 37 4.40 -18.92 -3.55
C ALA A 37 5.27 -19.64 -4.60
N ALA A 38 6.04 -18.89 -5.40
CA ALA A 38 6.96 -19.46 -6.38
C ALA A 38 8.08 -20.28 -5.70
N LEU A 39 8.66 -19.76 -4.61
CA LEU A 39 9.69 -20.47 -3.84
C LEU A 39 9.15 -21.76 -3.21
N LEU A 40 7.92 -21.75 -2.69
CA LEU A 40 7.26 -22.97 -2.20
C LEU A 40 7.07 -23.99 -3.32
N GLY A 41 6.60 -23.56 -4.50
CA GLY A 41 6.41 -24.43 -5.66
C GLY A 41 7.72 -25.06 -6.13
N VAL A 42 8.79 -24.27 -6.23
CA VAL A 42 10.14 -24.75 -6.59
C VAL A 42 10.69 -25.71 -5.54
N GLY A 43 10.58 -25.37 -4.26
CA GLY A 43 11.04 -26.20 -3.16
C GLY A 43 10.37 -27.56 -3.13
N LEU A 44 9.06 -27.60 -3.38
CA LEU A 44 8.31 -28.85 -3.44
C LEU A 44 8.64 -29.67 -4.70
N ALA A 45 8.72 -29.03 -5.87
CA ALA A 45 9.02 -29.70 -7.13
C ALA A 45 10.45 -30.27 -7.18
N ARG A 46 11.42 -29.56 -6.60
CA ARG A 46 12.84 -29.94 -6.61
C ARG A 46 13.30 -30.62 -5.32
N ARG A 47 12.41 -30.79 -4.33
CA ARG A 47 12.74 -31.21 -2.95
C ARG A 47 13.87 -30.39 -2.34
N ASP A 48 13.92 -29.10 -2.68
CA ASP A 48 14.92 -28.17 -2.18
C ASP A 48 14.42 -27.50 -0.91
N TRP A 49 14.90 -27.99 0.24
CA TRP A 49 14.53 -27.44 1.54
C TRP A 49 14.96 -25.98 1.72
N ARG A 50 16.00 -25.52 0.99
CA ARG A 50 16.46 -24.12 1.06
C ARG A 50 15.40 -23.18 0.49
N ALA A 51 14.78 -23.57 -0.61
CA ALA A 51 13.68 -22.81 -1.20
C ALA A 51 12.45 -22.76 -0.27
N LEU A 52 12.18 -23.86 0.46
CA LEU A 52 11.10 -23.89 1.46
C LEU A 52 11.38 -22.96 2.65
N VAL A 53 12.63 -22.85 3.09
CA VAL A 53 13.02 -21.89 4.15
C VAL A 53 13.06 -20.46 3.63
N ALA A 54 13.46 -20.24 2.37
CA ALA A 54 13.50 -18.92 1.76
C ALA A 54 12.09 -18.33 1.57
N ALA A 55 11.07 -19.15 1.31
CA ALA A 55 9.70 -18.71 1.09
C ALA A 55 9.13 -17.82 2.22
N PRO A 56 9.12 -18.23 3.51
CA PRO A 56 8.66 -17.36 4.58
C PRO A 56 9.57 -16.13 4.76
N LEU A 57 10.89 -16.26 4.59
CA LEU A 57 11.81 -15.13 4.73
C LEU A 57 11.53 -14.02 3.69
N VAL A 58 11.30 -14.41 2.43
CA VAL A 58 10.98 -13.47 1.35
C VAL A 58 9.58 -12.89 1.52
N GLY A 59 8.59 -13.72 1.88
CA GLY A 59 7.21 -13.27 2.12
C GLY A 59 7.12 -12.26 3.25
N TYR A 60 7.64 -12.60 4.44
CA TYR A 60 7.63 -11.70 5.59
C TYR A 60 8.54 -10.47 5.38
N GLY A 61 9.72 -10.65 4.76
CA GLY A 61 10.63 -9.55 4.48
C GLY A 61 10.01 -8.48 3.59
N ALA A 62 9.29 -8.87 2.55
CA ALA A 62 8.60 -7.94 1.66
C ALA A 62 7.42 -7.20 2.35
N ALA A 63 6.62 -7.92 3.13
CA ALA A 63 5.52 -7.32 3.90
C ALA A 63 6.03 -6.31 4.94
N TRP A 64 7.14 -6.63 5.61
CA TRP A 64 7.76 -5.73 6.58
C TRP A 64 8.35 -4.49 5.91
N LEU A 65 9.00 -4.63 4.74
CA LEU A 65 9.49 -3.48 3.98
C LEU A 65 8.35 -2.51 3.62
N GLY A 66 7.18 -3.01 3.22
CA GLY A 66 6.00 -2.17 2.93
C GLY A 66 5.50 -1.39 4.14
N HIS A 67 5.21 -2.08 5.24
CA HIS A 67 4.72 -1.46 6.46
C HIS A 67 5.71 -0.46 7.09
N PHE A 68 7.01 -0.79 7.14
CA PHE A 68 7.99 0.06 7.82
C PHE A 68 8.55 1.19 6.96
N LEU A 69 8.75 1.00 5.65
CA LEU A 69 9.34 2.03 4.78
C LEU A 69 8.30 2.89 4.07
N VAL A 70 7.15 2.33 3.69
CA VAL A 70 6.14 3.05 2.90
C VAL A 70 5.10 3.68 3.82
N GLU A 71 4.43 2.89 4.65
CA GLU A 71 3.30 3.39 5.45
C GLU A 71 3.69 3.84 6.87
N ARG A 72 4.86 3.43 7.37
CA ARG A 72 5.32 3.66 8.76
C ARG A 72 4.26 3.30 9.82
N ASN A 73 3.46 2.27 9.56
CA ASN A 73 2.46 1.74 10.49
C ASN A 73 2.96 0.45 11.16
N ARG A 74 2.38 0.10 12.32
CA ARG A 74 2.64 -1.21 12.94
C ARG A 74 1.87 -2.29 12.18
N PRO A 75 2.50 -3.39 11.76
CA PRO A 75 1.82 -4.46 11.03
C PRO A 75 0.78 -5.16 11.92
N LYS A 76 -0.49 -5.18 11.50
CA LYS A 76 -1.55 -6.02 12.11
C LYS A 76 -1.27 -7.53 12.02
N THR A 77 -0.24 -7.94 11.27
CA THR A 77 0.23 -9.34 11.23
C THR A 77 0.55 -9.89 12.62
N LEU A 78 0.85 -9.03 13.60
CA LEU A 78 1.09 -9.42 14.99
C LEU A 78 -0.20 -9.81 15.74
N ASP A 79 -1.36 -9.29 15.32
CA ASP A 79 -2.64 -9.51 16.00
C ASP A 79 -3.42 -10.70 15.40
N ALA A 80 -3.28 -10.96 14.09
CA ALA A 80 -3.98 -12.03 13.39
C ALA A 80 -3.17 -12.62 12.20
N PRO A 81 -2.06 -13.33 12.46
CA PRO A 81 -1.09 -13.72 11.43
C PRO A 81 -1.68 -14.58 10.30
N LEU A 82 -2.54 -15.55 10.62
CA LEU A 82 -3.16 -16.41 9.60
C LEU A 82 -4.21 -15.66 8.76
N ALA A 83 -4.99 -14.77 9.38
CA ALA A 83 -5.97 -13.96 8.67
C ALA A 83 -5.28 -12.95 7.73
N SER A 84 -4.18 -12.33 8.19
CA SER A 84 -3.36 -11.45 7.35
C SER A 84 -2.77 -12.20 6.15
N LEU A 85 -2.19 -13.39 6.36
CA LEU A 85 -1.67 -14.21 5.27
C LEU A 85 -2.75 -14.60 4.26
N ALA A 86 -3.94 -15.00 4.74
CA ALA A 86 -5.07 -15.30 3.87
C ALA A 86 -5.53 -14.07 3.06
N ALA A 87 -5.51 -12.88 3.67
CA ALA A 87 -5.82 -11.63 3.00
C ALA A 87 -4.75 -11.18 1.99
N ASP A 88 -3.47 -11.44 2.26
CA ASP A 88 -2.36 -11.24 1.31
C ASP A 88 -2.55 -12.10 0.06
N ILE A 89 -2.84 -13.40 0.24
CA ILE A 89 -3.12 -14.32 -0.87
C ILE A 89 -4.35 -13.86 -1.66
N ARG A 90 -5.43 -13.45 -0.97
CA ARG A 90 -6.63 -12.90 -1.61
C ARG A 90 -6.32 -11.63 -2.41
N MET A 91 -5.54 -10.71 -1.85
CA MET A 91 -5.13 -9.47 -2.52
C MET A 91 -4.31 -9.78 -3.77
N ALA A 92 -3.34 -10.70 -3.69
CA ALA A 92 -2.53 -11.12 -4.83
C ALA A 92 -3.38 -11.74 -5.94
N GLY A 93 -4.32 -12.64 -5.60
CA GLY A 93 -5.24 -13.24 -6.57
C GLY A 93 -6.14 -12.20 -7.26
N LEU A 94 -6.68 -11.24 -6.50
CA LEU A 94 -7.48 -10.14 -7.04
C LEU A 94 -6.64 -9.19 -7.90
N ALA A 95 -5.37 -8.96 -7.56
CA ALA A 95 -4.46 -8.15 -8.36
C ALA A 95 -4.18 -8.82 -9.70
N LEU A 96 -3.85 -10.12 -9.69
CA LEU A 96 -3.58 -10.92 -10.89
C LEU A 96 -4.79 -11.01 -11.84
N THR A 97 -6.01 -11.03 -11.28
CA THR A 97 -7.26 -11.08 -12.07
C THR A 97 -7.80 -9.70 -12.45
N GLY A 98 -7.12 -8.62 -12.07
CA GLY A 98 -7.57 -7.24 -12.32
C GLY A 98 -8.82 -6.83 -11.53
N GLN A 99 -9.21 -7.62 -10.53
CA GLN A 99 -10.42 -7.41 -9.73
C GLN A 99 -10.18 -6.59 -8.46
N LEU A 100 -8.93 -6.37 -8.06
CA LEU A 100 -8.61 -5.68 -6.80
C LEU A 100 -9.23 -4.28 -6.71
N ALA A 101 -9.16 -3.49 -7.79
CA ALA A 101 -9.76 -2.16 -7.84
C ALA A 101 -11.29 -2.18 -7.65
N ARG A 102 -11.97 -3.28 -8.01
CA ARG A 102 -13.41 -3.45 -7.79
C ARG A 102 -13.74 -3.56 -6.30
N GLU A 103 -12.91 -4.26 -5.53
CA GLU A 103 -13.12 -4.40 -4.08
C GLU A 103 -12.89 -3.07 -3.35
N TYR A 104 -11.86 -2.30 -3.72
CA TYR A 104 -11.68 -0.93 -3.18
C TYR A 104 -12.91 -0.04 -3.44
N ARG A 105 -13.45 -0.07 -4.67
CA ARG A 105 -14.69 0.65 -4.99
C ARG A 105 -15.90 0.14 -4.22
N ARG A 106 -16.03 -1.17 -4.04
CA ARG A 106 -17.14 -1.81 -3.31
C ARG A 106 -17.23 -1.33 -1.86
N TYR A 107 -16.08 -1.12 -1.21
CA TYR A 107 -16.02 -0.64 0.18
C TYR A 107 -15.81 0.88 0.29
N GLY A 108 -15.80 1.60 -0.84
CA GLY A 108 -15.64 3.06 -0.85
C GLY A 108 -14.27 3.54 -0.34
N ILE A 109 -13.23 2.70 -0.44
CA ILE A 109 -11.87 3.01 0.06
C ILE A 109 -11.10 3.71 -1.06
N PRO A 110 -10.74 5.00 -0.91
CA PRO A 110 -9.97 5.71 -1.91
C PRO A 110 -8.50 5.26 -1.89
N ASP A 111 -7.89 5.19 -3.07
CA ASP A 111 -6.43 5.08 -3.16
C ASP A 111 -5.79 6.29 -2.49
N ARG A 112 -4.83 6.07 -1.58
CA ARG A 112 -3.91 7.14 -1.22
C ARG A 112 -2.97 7.31 -2.41
N PRO A 113 -2.86 8.50 -3.02
CA PRO A 113 -1.77 8.75 -3.96
C PRO A 113 -0.46 8.69 -3.16
N GLY A 114 0.18 7.53 -3.18
CA GLY A 114 1.49 7.30 -2.58
C GLY A 114 2.48 8.30 -3.15
N LEU A 115 3.22 8.96 -2.24
CA LEU A 115 4.23 9.98 -2.49
C LEU A 115 4.01 10.74 -3.82
N VAL A 116 3.00 11.62 -3.88
CA VAL A 116 3.10 12.74 -4.82
C VAL A 116 4.40 13.43 -4.43
N ILE A 117 5.49 13.21 -5.18
CA ILE A 117 6.58 14.18 -5.23
C ILE A 117 5.83 15.44 -5.59
N ARG A 118 5.58 16.32 -4.60
CA ARG A 118 5.03 17.63 -4.85
C ARG A 118 6.02 18.24 -5.82
N ARG A 119 5.75 18.16 -7.11
CA ARG A 119 6.39 19.03 -8.07
C ARG A 119 6.04 20.39 -7.51
N ARG A 120 7.06 21.10 -7.00
CA ARG A 120 6.92 22.50 -6.63
C ARG A 120 6.18 23.13 -7.81
N PRO A 121 4.99 23.72 -7.62
CA PRO A 121 4.34 24.41 -8.73
C PRO A 121 5.39 25.35 -9.33
N PRO A 122 5.50 25.46 -10.67
CA PRO A 122 6.39 26.44 -11.27
C PRO A 122 6.12 27.74 -10.54
N SER A 123 7.16 28.32 -9.94
CA SER A 123 7.05 29.56 -9.16
C SER A 123 6.16 30.51 -9.94
N ALA A 124 5.03 30.90 -9.35
CA ALA A 124 4.15 31.87 -9.97
C ALA A 124 5.02 33.04 -10.48
N PRO A 125 4.81 33.55 -11.71
CA PRO A 125 5.56 34.69 -12.17
C PRO A 125 5.44 35.79 -11.11
N ALA A 126 6.57 36.39 -10.73
CA ALA A 126 6.61 37.45 -9.74
C ALA A 126 5.51 38.47 -10.09
N PRO A 127 4.74 38.96 -9.09
CA PRO A 127 3.67 39.92 -9.37
C PRO A 127 4.27 41.08 -10.17
N ALA A 128 3.68 41.36 -11.33
CA ALA A 128 4.10 42.48 -12.15
C ALA A 128 4.07 43.72 -11.26
N LEU A 129 5.24 44.34 -11.07
CA LEU A 129 5.37 45.57 -10.29
C LEU A 129 4.37 46.57 -10.87
N GLU A 130 3.31 46.84 -10.11
CA GLU A 130 2.32 47.84 -10.44
C GLU A 130 3.07 49.16 -10.55
N ARG A 131 3.26 49.63 -11.79
CA ARG A 131 3.88 50.93 -12.04
C ARG A 131 2.93 51.97 -11.49
N VAL A 132 3.25 52.46 -10.29
CA VAL A 132 2.64 53.66 -9.72
C VAL A 132 2.82 54.80 -10.73
N SER A 133 1.71 55.21 -11.34
CA SER A 133 1.66 56.34 -12.26
C SER A 133 1.76 57.62 -11.42
N PRO A 134 2.68 58.55 -11.71
CA PRO A 134 2.82 59.77 -10.93
C PRO A 134 1.91 60.84 -11.51
N GLU A 135 0.62 60.87 -11.15
CA GLU A 135 -0.20 62.05 -11.47
C GLU A 135 -1.45 62.16 -10.60
N ASN A 136 -1.33 62.93 -9.51
CA ASN A 136 -2.21 64.07 -9.25
C ASN A 136 -1.80 64.73 -7.94
N ASP A 137 -0.78 65.58 -8.03
CA ASP A 137 -0.52 66.62 -7.06
C ASP A 137 -0.69 67.96 -7.79
N ARG A 138 -1.95 68.39 -7.91
CA ARG A 138 -2.30 69.77 -8.26
C ARG A 138 -3.31 70.26 -7.23
N GLY A 139 -2.78 70.90 -6.20
CA GLY A 139 -3.54 71.88 -5.43
C GLY A 139 -3.74 73.16 -6.25
N TYR A 140 -4.96 73.68 -6.20
CA TYR A 140 -5.35 75.03 -5.74
C TYR A 140 -6.82 75.27 -6.10
#